data_AF-A0A158CX75-F1
#
_entry.id   AF-A0A158CX75-F1
#
_cell.length_a   1.000
_cell.length_b   1.000
_cell.length_c   1.000
_cell.angle_alpha   90.00
_cell.angle_beta   90.00
_cell.angle_gamma   90.00
#
_symmetry.space_group_name_H-M   'P 1'
#
loop_
_entity.id
_entity.type
_entity.pdbx_description
1 polymer ?
#
loop_
_entity_poly.entity_id
_entity_poly.type
_entity_poly.pdbx_seq_one_letter_code
_entity_poly.pdbx_strand_id
1 'polypeptide(L)'
;MHIRRILDNSWGFHGRVASREQIQLQISFPHHREWLELFLAWWKYGFASWRQRAPDDGVLTFLCELGPKEYAMTDRHGYELSDRWEEALMLKDLIRGVWADLDAHSS
;
A
#
# COMPACT_ATOMS: atom_id res chain seq x y z
N MET A 1 -9.24 15.82 -3.57
CA MET A 1 -8.36 16.87 -4.10
C MET A 1 -6.99 16.93 -3.43
N HIS A 2 -6.87 16.86 -2.09
CA HIS A 2 -5.56 16.99 -1.41
C HIS A 2 -4.59 15.81 -1.65
N ILE A 3 -5.08 14.56 -1.59
CA ILE A 3 -4.20 13.38 -1.74
C ILE A 3 -3.55 13.28 -3.12
N ARG A 4 -4.28 13.61 -4.20
CA ARG A 4 -3.73 13.58 -5.57
C ARG A 4 -2.55 14.53 -5.73
N ARG A 5 -2.63 15.76 -5.21
CA ARG A 5 -1.51 16.70 -5.23
C ARG A 5 -0.26 16.14 -4.54
N ILE A 6 -0.42 15.43 -3.42
CA ILE A 6 0.71 14.78 -2.74
C ILE A 6 1.31 13.67 -3.63
N LEU A 7 0.47 12.82 -4.21
CA LEU A 7 0.88 11.74 -5.10
C LEU A 7 1.54 12.26 -6.39
N ASP A 8 1.06 13.39 -6.92
CA ASP A 8 1.64 14.09 -8.06
C ASP A 8 3.01 14.72 -7.77
N ASN A 9 3.46 14.71 -6.52
CA ASN A 9 4.79 15.15 -6.12
C ASN A 9 5.58 14.04 -5.42
N SER A 10 5.04 12.83 -5.33
CA SER A 10 5.68 11.69 -4.68
C SER A 10 6.61 10.95 -5.64
N TRP A 11 7.74 10.49 -5.11
CA TRP A 11 8.75 9.69 -5.81
C TRP A 11 8.99 8.30 -5.18
N GLY A 12 8.48 8.07 -3.97
CA GLY A 12 8.59 6.80 -3.25
C GLY A 12 7.28 6.45 -2.58
N PHE A 13 7.01 5.15 -2.46
CA PHE A 13 5.75 4.63 -1.94
C PHE A 13 6.00 3.56 -0.87
N HIS A 14 5.36 3.73 0.28
CA HIS A 14 5.47 2.81 1.40
C HIS A 14 4.11 2.13 1.61
N GLY A 15 4.16 0.81 1.73
CA GLY A 15 3.02 -0.07 1.88
C GLY A 15 2.64 -0.26 3.33
N ARG A 16 1.78 0.63 3.82
CA ARG A 16 1.07 0.51 5.09
C ARG A 16 -0.36 1.00 4.91
N VAL A 17 -1.32 0.21 5.38
CA VAL A 17 -2.75 0.56 5.36
C VAL A 17 -3.17 0.96 6.77
N ALA A 18 -3.84 2.11 6.88
CA ALA A 18 -4.30 2.70 8.13
C ALA A 18 -5.78 3.08 8.04
N SER A 19 -6.48 3.14 9.18
CA SER A 19 -7.78 3.80 9.31
C SER A 19 -7.61 5.19 9.94
N ARG A 20 -8.71 5.82 10.34
CA ARG A 20 -8.67 7.10 11.06
C ARG A 20 -8.22 6.93 12.52
N GLU A 21 -8.42 5.74 13.08
CA GLU A 21 -8.18 5.42 14.49
C GLU A 21 -7.00 4.46 14.70
N GLN A 22 -6.55 3.77 13.65
CA GLN A 22 -5.49 2.77 13.73
C GLN A 22 -4.40 3.00 12.68
N ILE A 23 -3.14 3.01 13.13
CA ILE A 23 -1.95 3.29 12.31
C ILE A 23 -1.59 2.14 11.35
N GLN A 24 -1.91 0.90 11.73
CA GLN A 24 -1.70 -0.29 10.91
C GLN A 24 -2.86 -1.27 11.08
N LEU A 25 -3.55 -1.54 9.98
CA LEU A 25 -4.60 -2.53 9.88
C LEU A 25 -4.04 -3.86 9.37
N GLN A 26 -4.64 -4.96 9.83
CA GLN A 26 -4.47 -6.28 9.23
C GLN A 26 -5.21 -6.30 7.89
N ILE A 27 -4.47 -6.30 6.79
CA ILE A 27 -5.04 -6.28 5.44
C ILE A 27 -5.70 -7.61 5.07
N SER A 28 -5.33 -8.68 5.77
CA SER A 28 -5.94 -10.02 5.63
C SER A 28 -7.38 -10.08 6.18
N PHE A 29 -7.81 -9.09 6.97
CA PHE A 29 -9.11 -9.12 7.65
C PHE A 29 -10.22 -8.54 6.76
N PRO A 30 -11.33 -9.28 6.51
CA PRO A 30 -12.35 -8.85 5.56
C PRO A 30 -12.99 -7.48 5.86
N HIS A 31 -13.11 -7.10 7.13
CA HIS A 31 -13.71 -5.83 7.54
C HIS A 31 -12.78 -4.62 7.35
N HIS A 32 -11.49 -4.83 7.08
CA HIS A 32 -10.55 -3.75 6.71
C HIS A 32 -10.44 -3.53 5.21
N ARG A 33 -11.18 -4.30 4.40
CA ARG A 33 -11.07 -4.30 2.94
C ARG A 33 -11.29 -2.93 2.31
N GLU A 34 -12.22 -2.14 2.83
CA GLU A 34 -12.49 -0.78 2.33
C GLU A 34 -11.25 0.13 2.40
N TRP A 35 -10.45 -0.01 3.47
CA TRP A 35 -9.22 0.75 3.66
C TRP A 35 -8.13 0.25 2.71
N LEU A 36 -8.00 -1.07 2.57
CA LEU A 36 -7.06 -1.65 1.61
C LEU A 36 -7.37 -1.17 0.18
N GLU A 37 -8.63 -1.21 -0.25
CA GLU A 37 -9.06 -0.77 -1.58
C GLU A 37 -8.82 0.73 -1.79
N LEU A 38 -9.05 1.56 -0.78
CA LEU A 38 -8.74 2.99 -0.82
C LEU A 38 -7.24 3.24 -1.06
N PHE A 39 -6.37 2.55 -0.31
CA PHE A 39 -4.92 2.69 -0.46
C PHE A 39 -4.43 2.15 -1.82
N LEU A 40 -4.96 1.02 -2.29
CA LEU A 40 -4.68 0.49 -3.62
C LEU A 40 -5.07 1.50 -4.72
N ALA A 41 -6.21 2.18 -4.59
CA ALA A 41 -6.63 3.21 -5.52
C ALA A 41 -5.69 4.43 -5.50
N TRP A 42 -5.21 4.84 -4.32
CA TRP A 42 -4.22 5.93 -4.19
C TRP A 42 -2.87 5.53 -4.78
N TRP A 43 -2.37 4.33 -4.50
CA TRP A 43 -1.12 3.84 -5.08
C TRP A 43 -1.22 3.69 -6.59
N LYS A 44 -2.32 3.15 -7.13
CA LYS A 44 -2.55 3.07 -8.58
C LYS A 44 -2.47 4.45 -9.25
N TYR A 45 -3.11 5.46 -8.66
CA TYR A 45 -3.00 6.83 -9.15
C TYR A 45 -1.56 7.36 -9.05
N GLY A 46 -0.90 7.16 -7.91
CA GLY A 46 0.47 7.61 -7.68
C GLY A 46 1.47 6.99 -8.64
N PHE A 47 1.34 5.70 -8.94
CA PHE A 47 2.19 4.99 -9.90
C PHE A 47 1.98 5.50 -11.32
N ALA A 48 0.73 5.69 -11.75
CA ALA A 48 0.44 6.28 -13.06
C ALA A 48 1.00 7.71 -13.19
N SER A 49 0.82 8.53 -12.14
CA SER A 49 1.34 9.90 -12.05
C SER A 49 2.87 9.92 -12.05
N TRP A 50 3.51 8.98 -11.35
CA TRP A 50 4.97 8.81 -11.35
C TRP A 50 5.50 8.42 -12.72
N ARG A 51 4.87 7.47 -13.43
CA ARG A 51 5.28 7.03 -14.78
C ARG A 51 5.32 8.17 -15.79
N GLN A 52 4.42 9.15 -15.68
CA GLN A 52 4.41 10.32 -16.55
C GLN A 52 5.61 11.26 -16.33
N ARG A 53 6.29 11.15 -15.19
CA ARG A 53 7.41 12.02 -14.79
C ARG A 53 8.75 11.30 -14.69
N ALA A 54 8.73 9.98 -14.59
CA ALA A 54 9.91 9.15 -14.45
C ALA A 54 10.71 9.13 -15.76
N PRO A 55 12.05 9.00 -15.69
CA PRO A 55 12.85 8.72 -16.87
C PRO A 55 12.50 7.33 -17.45
N ASP A 56 12.85 7.09 -18.71
CA ASP A 56 12.53 5.85 -19.43
C ASP A 56 13.09 4.59 -18.74
N ASP A 57 14.21 4.72 -18.03
CA ASP A 57 14.87 3.67 -17.24
C ASP A 57 14.52 3.71 -15.74
N GLY A 58 13.52 4.51 -15.37
CA GLY A 58 13.10 4.70 -13.99
C GLY A 58 12.59 3.40 -13.37
N VAL A 59 13.03 3.11 -12.14
CA VAL A 59 12.51 2.01 -11.33
C VAL A 59 11.71 2.59 -10.16
N LEU A 60 10.42 2.26 -10.08
CA LEU A 60 9.60 2.63 -8.93
C LEU A 60 9.86 1.66 -7.78
N THR A 61 10.23 2.20 -6.62
CA THR A 61 10.40 1.43 -5.40
C THR A 61 9.13 1.49 -4.55
N PHE A 62 8.65 0.31 -4.16
CA PHE A 62 7.58 0.15 -3.17
C PHE A 62 8.11 -0.66 -1.98
N LEU A 63 8.12 -0.07 -0.79
CA LEU A 63 8.57 -0.72 0.44
C LEU A 63 7.37 -1.20 1.24
N CYS A 64 7.22 -2.50 1.48
CA CYS A 64 6.23 -2.99 2.46
C CYS A 64 6.72 -2.62 3.86
N GLU A 65 6.11 -1.59 4.47
CA GLU A 65 6.51 -1.06 5.78
C GLU A 65 5.46 -1.42 6.82
N LEU A 66 5.49 -2.67 7.27
CA LEU A 66 4.75 -3.09 8.45
C LEU A 66 5.59 -2.72 9.68
N GLY A 67 5.08 -1.81 10.49
CA GLY A 67 5.76 -1.28 11.65
C GLY A 67 5.89 -2.28 12.80
N PRO A 68 6.62 -1.92 13.86
CA PRO A 68 6.92 -2.80 14.99
C PRO A 68 5.65 -3.18 15.78
N LYS A 69 5.80 -4.07 16.77
CA LYS A 69 4.68 -4.71 17.50
C LYS A 69 3.68 -3.71 18.06
N GLU A 70 4.16 -2.56 18.47
CA GLU A 70 3.41 -1.46 19.10
C GLU A 70 2.40 -0.81 18.15
N TYR A 71 2.53 -0.99 16.83
CA TYR A 71 1.58 -0.47 15.85
C TYR A 71 0.56 -1.50 15.38
N ALA A 72 0.77 -2.79 15.68
CA ALA A 72 -0.17 -3.86 15.33
C ALA A 72 -1.28 -3.98 16.38
N MET A 73 -2.47 -4.42 15.95
CA MET A 73 -3.48 -4.82 16.93
C MET A 73 -3.08 -6.17 17.52
N THR A 74 -3.19 -6.25 18.84
CA THR A 74 -2.86 -7.45 19.60
C THR A 74 -4.08 -7.96 20.35
N ASP A 75 -4.08 -9.26 20.64
CA ASP A 75 -5.06 -9.85 21.52
C ASP A 75 -4.82 -9.44 22.99
N ARG A 76 -5.67 -9.93 23.90
CA ARG A 76 -5.55 -9.69 25.35
C ARG A 76 -4.24 -10.18 25.98
N HIS A 77 -3.48 -11.02 25.28
CA HIS A 77 -2.20 -11.57 25.71
C HIS A 77 -1.02 -10.84 25.05
N GLY A 78 -1.30 -9.84 24.20
CA GLY A 78 -0.29 -9.09 23.48
C GLY A 78 0.27 -9.84 22.27
N TYR A 79 -0.38 -10.88 21.75
CA TYR A 79 0.00 -11.51 20.49
C TYR A 79 -0.64 -10.77 19.33
N GLU A 80 0.10 -10.59 18.24
CA GLU A 80 -0.43 -9.96 17.03
C GLU A 80 -1.54 -10.83 16.43
N LEU A 81 -2.60 -10.17 15.96
CA LEU A 81 -3.74 -10.87 15.38
C LEU A 81 -3.50 -11.34 13.93
N SER A 82 -2.37 -10.96 13.32
CA SER A 82 -1.98 -11.37 11.96
C SER A 82 -0.49 -11.77 11.90
N ASP A 83 -0.16 -12.54 10.86
CA ASP A 83 1.23 -12.81 10.49
C ASP A 83 1.74 -11.71 9.54
N ARG A 84 2.76 -10.97 9.98
CA ARG A 84 3.34 -9.85 9.22
C ARG A 84 4.01 -10.29 7.93
N TRP A 85 4.66 -11.45 7.95
CA TRP A 85 5.37 -11.93 6.78
C TRP A 85 4.37 -12.27 5.67
N GLU A 86 3.29 -12.97 6.04
CA GLU A 86 2.19 -13.26 5.11
C GLU A 86 1.53 -11.98 4.59
N GLU A 87 1.26 -10.99 5.45
CA GLU A 87 0.68 -9.72 5.01
C GLU A 87 1.62 -8.90 4.12
N ALA A 88 2.94 -8.93 4.38
CA ALA A 88 3.92 -8.28 3.51
C ALA A 88 3.98 -8.95 2.12
N LEU A 89 3.89 -10.28 2.06
CA LEU A 89 3.82 -11.02 0.80
C LEU A 89 2.52 -10.72 0.04
N MET A 90 1.39 -10.70 0.74
CA MET A 90 0.09 -10.32 0.16
C MET A 90 0.14 -8.92 -0.44
N LEU A 91 0.69 -7.94 0.29
CA LEU A 91 0.80 -6.57 -0.19
C LEU A 91 1.71 -6.46 -1.41
N LYS A 92 2.86 -7.14 -1.40
CA LYS A 92 3.78 -7.22 -2.54
C LYS A 92 3.05 -7.75 -3.78
N ASP A 93 2.25 -8.80 -3.65
CA ASP A 93 1.53 -9.41 -4.78
C ASP A 93 0.40 -8.50 -5.28
N LEU A 94 -0.33 -7.83 -4.39
CA LEU A 94 -1.33 -6.83 -4.75
C LEU A 94 -0.74 -5.67 -5.54
N ILE A 95 0.40 -5.12 -5.10
CA ILE A 95 1.09 -4.01 -5.77
C ILE A 95 1.62 -4.42 -7.13
N ARG A 96 2.13 -5.64 -7.27
CA ARG A 96 2.49 -6.20 -8.59
C ARG A 96 1.28 -6.29 -9.52
N GLY A 97 0.12 -6.69 -9.00
CA GLY A 97 -1.14 -6.68 -9.75
C GLY A 97 -1.52 -5.27 -10.21
N VAL A 98 -1.46 -4.28 -9.31
CA VAL A 98 -1.73 -2.87 -9.64
C VAL A 98 -0.78 -2.36 -10.75
N TRP A 99 0.50 -2.73 -10.69
CA TRP A 99 1.47 -2.36 -11.71
C TRP A 99 1.15 -3.00 -13.07
N ALA A 100 0.90 -4.32 -13.08
CA ALA A 100 0.55 -5.05 -14.30
C ALA A 100 -0.73 -4.51 -14.96
N ASP A 101 -1.74 -4.14 -14.16
CA ASP A 101 -2.96 -3.49 -14.65
C ASP A 101 -2.66 -2.18 -15.38
N LEU A 102 -1.72 -1.37 -14.85
CA LEU A 102 -1.33 -0.12 -15.50
C LEU A 102 -0.63 -0.37 -16.83
N ASP A 103 0.21 -1.40 -16.92
CA ASP A 103 0.88 -1.77 -18.17
C ASP A 103 -0.13 -2.23 -19.23
N ALA A 104 -1.14 -3.01 -18.84
CA ALA A 104 -2.19 -3.47 -19.75
C ALA A 104 -3.08 -2.34 -20.32
N HIS A 105 -3.26 -1.24 -19.59
CA HIS A 105 -4.12 -0.10 -20.00
C HIS A 105 -3.33 1.10 -20.55
N SER A 106 -2.00 0.97 -20.68
CA SER A 106 -1.14 1.99 -21.30
C SER A 106 -0.87 1.74 -22.79
N SER A 107 -1.53 0.73 -23.38
CA SER A 107 -1.42 0.33 -24.79
C SER A 107 -2.52 0.96 -25.65
#